data_AF-A0A833S1E3-F1
#
_entry.id   AF-A0A833S1E3-F1
#
_cell.length_a   1.000
_cell.length_b   1.000
_cell.length_c   1.000
_cell.angle_alpha   90.00
_cell.angle_beta   90.00
_cell.angle_gamma   90.00
#
_symmetry.space_group_name_H-M   'P 1'
#
loop_
_entity.id
_entity.type
_entity.pdbx_description
1 polymer ?
#
loop_
_entity_poly.entity_id
_entity_poly.type
_entity_poly.pdbx_seq_one_letter_code
_entity_poly.pdbx_strand_id
1 'polypeptide(L)'
;MALRSPSPWKKRRKKSISEESSPKGIVAMGSTNGKVTLYDTTTSSVTAQLNGHSGTVTAVTWSKNAGLFSASDDHHIIQWNLQENGVKCKWKSGKAKTLSLAVSPDEKSLLSGERVIKWWDVDTKQLIRTFTGHANQVTCLNTIKMMSGNNYVISGAYGDGYLCVWALDEQRSERTPVTSLALQDDPISVSVHVSENSNATVLVVTRSGQAHLFQYQPNGRSKPLKPSLNIAVVSDISQKDSVEQISIISGKLTEDQKLLLAYGIYINPIFEKVTPDFSDKVQYLVRSEFKRSKDKKEEVSKVKSTIIEDNVEYLRPGIIETTQKRSRSSVGSQLLLKDRLENLSLSAESNPTGKITNAGSNRAQLLIQGLNSKDKTILSNIFLAKDESIIRNTIAKLPIQAIGPLVKELTILLQGKTYTSKIAVRWLEALLTAHAGHLLSQPDLVELFGPILSLIDTKLTLLTELSKLKGRVSLITGQISQTMEEHDKDLTENCLVYQDTDSSDEEGGIEDEDLESESNENWEEMSIEENEDEQDDQDQQSNEDIRSTNSTVDDDEEESISS
;
A
#
# COMPACT_ATOMS: atom_id res chain seq x y z
N MET A 1 -47.22 69.90 22.81
CA MET A 1 -47.02 68.61 22.14
C MET A 1 -45.52 68.42 21.89
N ALA A 2 -44.80 67.77 22.81
CA ALA A 2 -43.39 67.39 22.66
C ALA A 2 -43.03 66.44 23.82
N LEU A 3 -42.92 65.13 23.56
CA LEU A 3 -42.63 64.13 24.59
C LEU A 3 -41.12 64.00 24.78
N ARG A 4 -40.62 64.25 26.01
CA ARG A 4 -39.25 63.85 26.41
C ARG A 4 -39.29 62.43 26.97
N SER A 5 -38.66 61.49 26.29
CA SER A 5 -38.52 60.10 26.74
C SER A 5 -37.40 59.98 27.81
N PRO A 6 -37.63 59.26 28.92
CA PRO A 6 -36.57 58.95 29.89
C PRO A 6 -35.65 57.85 29.35
N SER A 7 -34.36 57.95 29.66
CA SER A 7 -33.34 56.98 29.23
C SER A 7 -33.38 55.68 30.05
N PRO A 8 -33.12 54.50 29.44
CA PRO A 8 -33.33 53.22 30.11
C PRO A 8 -32.18 52.84 31.07
N TRP A 9 -32.55 52.64 32.33
CA TRP A 9 -31.66 52.25 33.42
C TRP A 9 -31.13 50.81 33.23
N LYS A 10 -29.80 50.62 33.15
CA LYS A 10 -29.18 49.30 32.91
C LYS A 10 -29.33 48.35 34.11
N LYS A 11 -30.43 47.58 34.15
CA LYS A 11 -30.61 46.46 35.10
C LYS A 11 -29.52 45.40 34.91
N ARG A 12 -28.62 45.25 35.90
CA ARG A 12 -27.68 44.11 36.00
C ARG A 12 -28.46 42.81 36.16
N ARG A 13 -28.72 42.07 35.07
CA ARG A 13 -29.17 40.67 35.15
C ARG A 13 -28.05 39.86 35.79
N LYS A 14 -28.28 39.30 36.99
CA LYS A 14 -27.42 38.25 37.53
C LYS A 14 -27.45 37.07 36.55
N LYS A 15 -26.31 36.67 35.99
CA LYS A 15 -26.16 35.38 35.32
C LYS A 15 -26.11 34.30 36.41
N SER A 16 -27.27 33.77 36.78
CA SER A 16 -27.36 32.48 37.48
C SER A 16 -27.09 31.39 36.44
N ILE A 17 -25.81 31.14 36.17
CA ILE A 17 -25.36 30.02 35.36
C ILE A 17 -25.06 28.87 36.32
N SER A 18 -26.04 27.98 36.46
CA SER A 18 -25.80 26.58 36.74
C SER A 18 -25.40 25.94 35.41
N GLU A 19 -24.10 25.98 35.09
CA GLU A 19 -23.57 25.30 33.90
C GLU A 19 -23.53 23.80 34.19
N GLU A 20 -24.62 23.11 33.85
CA GLU A 20 -24.62 21.65 33.75
C GLU A 20 -23.63 21.26 32.67
N SER A 21 -22.48 20.71 33.10
CA SER A 21 -21.34 20.40 32.26
C SER A 21 -21.66 19.30 31.25
N SER A 22 -22.20 19.67 30.09
CA SER A 22 -22.22 18.77 28.94
C SER A 22 -20.79 18.32 28.61
N PRO A 23 -20.55 17.01 28.42
CA PRO A 23 -19.19 16.52 28.21
C PRO A 23 -18.65 17.03 26.87
N LYS A 24 -17.63 17.91 26.93
CA LYS A 24 -16.96 18.42 25.73
C LYS A 24 -16.35 17.26 24.95
N GLY A 25 -16.80 17.05 23.71
CA GLY A 25 -16.30 16.01 22.83
C GLY A 25 -14.92 16.35 22.30
N ILE A 26 -13.87 16.05 23.06
CA ILE A 26 -12.48 16.31 22.64
C ILE A 26 -11.85 14.99 22.16
N VAL A 27 -11.41 14.98 20.90
CA VAL A 27 -10.63 13.91 20.29
C VAL A 27 -9.16 14.32 20.31
N ALA A 28 -8.30 13.44 20.84
CA ALA A 28 -6.85 13.60 20.75
C ALA A 28 -6.31 12.71 19.62
N MET A 29 -5.55 13.30 18.70
CA MET A 29 -4.98 12.62 17.53
C MET A 29 -3.46 12.70 17.55
N GLY A 30 -2.78 11.56 17.61
CA GLY A 30 -1.34 11.47 17.42
C GLY A 30 -0.95 11.65 15.95
N SER A 31 0.22 12.24 15.70
CA SER A 31 0.78 12.41 14.35
C SER A 31 2.13 11.71 14.19
N THR A 32 2.54 11.49 12.95
CA THR A 32 3.88 11.01 12.57
C THR A 32 5.00 11.93 13.05
N ASN A 33 4.72 13.22 13.26
CA ASN A 33 5.71 14.25 13.53
C ASN A 33 5.82 14.59 15.03
N GLY A 34 5.47 13.65 15.93
CA GLY A 34 5.60 13.82 17.39
C GLY A 34 4.61 14.79 18.06
N LYS A 35 3.66 15.32 17.29
CA LYS A 35 2.62 16.23 17.78
C LYS A 35 1.33 15.47 18.12
N VAL A 36 0.62 15.91 19.17
CA VAL A 36 -0.74 15.46 19.49
C VAL A 36 -1.71 16.63 19.33
N THR A 37 -2.63 16.52 18.39
CA THR A 37 -3.64 17.56 18.10
C THR A 37 -4.91 17.28 18.90
N LEU A 38 -5.44 18.29 19.60
CA LEU A 38 -6.75 18.23 20.25
C LEU A 38 -7.79 18.88 19.34
N TYR A 39 -8.87 18.14 19.05
CA TYR A 39 -9.98 18.57 18.21
C TYR A 39 -11.28 18.49 18.98
N ASP A 40 -12.03 19.59 19.06
CA ASP A 40 -13.33 19.65 19.70
C ASP A 40 -14.44 19.43 18.66
N THR A 41 -15.19 18.35 18.82
CA THR A 41 -16.29 17.96 17.92
C THR A 41 -17.54 18.83 18.09
N THR A 42 -17.59 19.71 19.09
CA THR A 42 -18.73 20.63 19.31
C THR A 42 -18.53 21.97 18.60
N THR A 43 -17.30 22.46 18.50
CA THR A 43 -16.91 23.63 17.69
C THR A 43 -16.35 23.26 16.31
N SER A 44 -16.16 21.96 16.05
CA SER A 44 -15.52 21.42 14.85
C SER A 44 -14.11 21.98 14.58
N SER A 45 -13.37 22.31 15.64
CA SER A 45 -12.13 23.09 15.57
C SER A 45 -10.96 22.44 16.32
N VAL A 46 -9.73 22.76 15.91
CA VAL A 46 -8.52 22.39 16.67
C VAL A 46 -8.39 23.34 17.86
N THR A 47 -8.45 22.80 19.07
CA THR A 47 -8.37 23.58 20.32
C THR A 47 -6.93 23.74 20.82
N ALA A 48 -6.06 22.77 20.53
CA ALA A 48 -4.65 22.81 20.87
C ALA A 48 -3.81 21.90 19.97
N GLN A 49 -2.51 22.20 19.88
CA GLN A 49 -1.51 21.28 19.34
C GLN A 49 -0.37 21.14 20.35
N LEU A 50 -0.21 19.93 20.87
CA LEU A 50 0.73 19.58 21.92
C LEU A 50 2.02 19.05 21.27
N ASN A 51 3.17 19.62 21.63
CA ASN A 51 4.49 19.27 21.08
C ASN A 51 5.38 18.70 22.19
N GLY A 52 6.08 17.59 21.96
CA GLY A 52 6.95 16.99 22.98
C GLY A 52 7.49 15.58 22.72
N HIS A 53 6.90 14.79 21.82
CA HIS A 53 7.56 13.60 21.28
C HIS A 53 8.47 13.96 20.11
N SER A 54 9.54 13.19 19.91
CA SER A 54 10.52 13.39 18.82
C SER A 54 10.38 12.36 17.68
N GLY A 55 9.29 11.59 17.65
CA GLY A 55 8.97 10.62 16.60
C GLY A 55 7.47 10.34 16.56
N THR A 56 7.03 9.45 15.66
CA THR A 56 5.60 9.08 15.50
C THR A 56 4.92 8.80 16.83
N VAL A 57 3.77 9.43 17.08
CA VAL A 57 2.89 9.10 18.21
C VAL A 57 2.12 7.84 17.85
N THR A 58 2.36 6.77 18.60
CA THR A 58 1.87 5.41 18.32
C THR A 58 0.60 5.07 19.10
N ALA A 59 0.48 5.58 20.32
CA ALA A 59 -0.68 5.35 21.18
C ALA A 59 -1.05 6.62 21.96
N VAL A 60 -2.35 6.80 22.20
CA VAL A 60 -2.92 7.92 22.97
C VAL A 60 -4.04 7.36 23.84
N THR A 61 -4.11 7.78 25.11
CA THR A 61 -5.16 7.31 26.03
C THR A 61 -5.55 8.38 27.05
N TRP A 62 -6.81 8.38 27.48
CA TRP A 62 -7.38 9.37 28.40
C TRP A 62 -7.57 8.78 29.80
N SER A 63 -7.18 9.54 30.82
CA SER A 63 -7.56 9.35 32.22
C SER A 63 -8.52 10.46 32.64
N LYS A 64 -9.54 10.10 33.44
CA LYS A 64 -10.48 11.06 34.04
C LYS A 64 -9.84 11.91 35.13
N ASN A 65 -8.79 11.39 35.77
CA ASN A 65 -8.05 12.04 36.85
C ASN A 65 -6.77 12.73 36.34
N ALA A 66 -5.96 11.98 35.58
CA ALA A 66 -4.60 12.38 35.25
C ALA A 66 -4.46 13.12 33.91
N GLY A 67 -5.54 13.25 33.14
CA GLY A 67 -5.57 13.94 31.84
C GLY A 67 -5.18 13.02 30.67
N LEU A 68 -4.42 13.54 29.71
CA LEU A 68 -4.04 12.83 28.50
C LEU A 68 -2.65 12.21 28.62
N PHE A 69 -2.52 10.97 28.16
CA PHE A 69 -1.23 10.30 27.95
C PHE A 69 -1.01 9.97 26.48
N SER A 70 0.25 10.04 26.03
CA SER A 70 0.67 9.49 24.73
C SER A 70 1.98 8.72 24.84
N ALA A 71 2.18 7.78 23.92
CA ALA A 71 3.43 7.07 23.70
C ALA A 71 3.87 7.23 22.25
N SER A 72 5.16 7.03 22.01
CA SER A 72 5.79 7.25 20.71
C SER A 72 6.88 6.23 20.41
N ASP A 73 7.23 6.16 19.13
CA ASP A 73 8.48 5.58 18.64
C ASP A 73 9.73 6.19 19.29
N ASP A 74 9.65 7.36 19.94
CA ASP A 74 10.75 7.94 20.73
C ASP A 74 11.05 7.20 22.07
N HIS A 75 10.37 6.07 22.33
CA HIS A 75 10.48 5.25 23.55
C HIS A 75 10.08 5.93 24.86
N HIS A 76 9.37 7.06 24.80
CA HIS A 76 8.84 7.73 25.97
C HIS A 76 7.32 7.68 26.04
N ILE A 77 6.81 7.84 27.26
CA ILE A 77 5.43 8.21 27.55
C ILE A 77 5.45 9.66 28.01
N ILE A 78 4.46 10.43 27.56
CA ILE A 78 4.21 11.80 27.99
C ILE A 78 2.83 11.86 28.67
N GLN A 79 2.78 12.48 29.83
CA GLN A 79 1.56 13.04 30.42
C GLN A 79 1.48 14.52 30.02
N TRP A 80 0.34 14.96 29.52
CA TRP A 80 0.12 16.34 29.06
C TRP A 80 -0.61 17.17 30.12
N ASN A 81 -0.22 18.45 30.26
CA ASN A 81 -1.05 19.45 30.93
C ASN A 81 -1.96 20.13 29.91
N LEU A 82 -3.26 19.85 30.01
CA LEU A 82 -4.30 20.36 29.12
C LEU A 82 -4.69 21.83 29.41
N GLN A 83 -4.21 22.41 30.52
CA GLN A 83 -4.40 23.83 30.84
C GLN A 83 -3.29 24.71 30.24
N GLU A 84 -2.07 24.18 30.18
CA GLU A 84 -0.86 24.86 29.67
C GLU A 84 -0.51 24.46 28.22
N ASN A 85 -1.20 23.46 27.67
CA ASN A 85 -0.88 22.80 26.40
C ASN A 85 0.57 22.25 26.31
N GLY A 86 1.14 21.89 27.47
CA GLY A 86 2.55 21.51 27.62
C GLY A 86 2.75 20.07 28.13
N VAL A 87 4.02 19.64 28.14
CA VAL A 87 4.46 18.37 28.75
C VAL A 87 4.42 18.52 30.27
N LYS A 88 3.56 17.76 30.95
CA LYS A 88 3.50 17.71 32.43
C LYS A 88 4.59 16.81 33.00
N CYS A 89 4.79 15.64 32.37
CA CYS A 89 5.84 14.66 32.69
C CYS A 89 6.23 13.92 31.41
N LYS A 90 7.52 13.62 31.22
CA LYS A 90 8.03 12.70 30.18
C LYS A 90 8.93 11.66 30.85
N TRP A 91 8.69 10.38 30.63
CA TRP A 91 9.52 9.29 31.14
C TRP A 91 9.68 8.18 30.11
N LYS A 92 10.74 7.37 30.26
CA LYS A 92 11.09 6.32 29.30
C LYS A 92 10.24 5.07 29.57
N SER A 93 9.50 4.59 28.58
CA SER A 93 8.74 3.34 28.71
C SER A 93 9.68 2.13 28.71
N GLY A 94 10.67 2.11 27.82
CA GLY A 94 11.57 0.96 27.73
C GLY A 94 12.68 1.05 26.70
N LYS A 95 12.84 -0.06 25.97
CA LYS A 95 13.88 -0.26 24.94
C LYS A 95 13.28 -0.56 23.57
N ALA A 96 11.99 -0.90 23.50
CA ALA A 96 11.27 -1.11 22.25
C ALA A 96 10.19 -0.02 22.08
N LYS A 97 9.58 0.03 20.89
CA LYS A 97 8.47 0.93 20.59
C LYS A 97 7.25 0.52 21.42
N THR A 98 6.61 1.48 22.09
CA THR A 98 5.33 1.24 22.78
C THR A 98 4.21 1.44 21.78
N LEU A 99 3.41 0.41 21.48
CA LEU A 99 2.33 0.48 20.49
C LEU A 99 0.93 0.63 21.11
N SER A 100 0.78 0.42 22.41
CA SER A 100 -0.51 0.50 23.10
C SER A 100 -0.38 1.11 24.49
N LEU A 101 -1.41 1.86 24.91
CA LEU A 101 -1.57 2.43 26.24
C LEU A 101 -3.00 2.20 26.75
N ALA A 102 -3.15 1.85 28.03
CA ALA A 102 -4.45 1.80 28.71
C ALA A 102 -4.32 2.31 30.15
N VAL A 103 -5.26 3.14 30.61
CA VAL A 103 -5.36 3.58 32.01
C VAL A 103 -6.12 2.53 32.81
N SER A 104 -5.71 2.25 34.05
CA SER A 104 -6.41 1.29 34.92
C SER A 104 -7.81 1.77 35.34
N PRO A 105 -8.75 0.86 35.68
CA PRO A 105 -10.14 1.25 36.02
C PRO A 105 -10.33 1.91 37.40
N ASP A 106 -9.23 2.21 38.08
CA ASP A 106 -9.14 3.01 39.31
C ASP A 106 -8.44 4.37 39.09
N GLU A 107 -8.03 4.68 37.84
CA GLU A 107 -7.40 5.94 37.41
C GLU A 107 -6.03 6.24 38.09
N LYS A 108 -5.42 5.25 38.76
CA LYS A 108 -4.14 5.37 39.48
C LYS A 108 -2.93 4.84 38.71
N SER A 109 -3.14 4.03 37.69
CA SER A 109 -2.08 3.34 36.96
C SER A 109 -2.20 3.47 35.45
N LEU A 110 -1.05 3.35 34.78
CA LEU A 110 -0.95 3.28 33.33
C LEU A 110 -0.33 1.94 32.93
N LEU A 111 -0.86 1.33 31.88
CA LEU A 111 -0.34 0.12 31.26
C LEU A 111 0.20 0.47 29.87
N SER A 112 1.41 0.00 29.55
CA SER A 112 2.08 0.26 28.27
C SER A 112 2.57 -1.03 27.62
N GLY A 113 2.18 -1.26 26.36
CA GLY A 113 2.56 -2.42 25.57
C GLY A 113 3.76 -2.14 24.66
N GLU A 114 4.93 -2.70 25.01
CA GLU A 114 6.01 -2.98 24.06
C GLU A 114 5.84 -4.42 23.51
N ARG A 115 6.91 -5.19 23.30
CA ARG A 115 6.85 -6.67 23.31
C ARG A 115 6.38 -7.24 24.66
N VAL A 116 6.49 -6.43 25.72
CA VAL A 116 6.24 -6.80 27.11
C VAL A 116 5.34 -5.73 27.70
N ILE A 117 4.36 -6.12 28.54
CA ILE A 117 3.42 -5.19 29.14
C ILE A 117 4.01 -4.68 30.44
N LYS A 118 4.05 -3.37 30.62
CA LYS A 118 4.50 -2.71 31.86
C LYS A 118 3.35 -2.00 32.53
N TRP A 119 3.32 -2.08 33.85
CA TRP A 119 2.33 -1.46 34.73
C TRP A 119 3.06 -0.40 35.57
N TRP A 120 2.61 0.83 35.45
CA TRP A 120 3.18 2.02 36.07
C TRP A 120 2.19 2.66 37.04
N ASP A 121 2.71 3.17 38.14
CA ASP A 121 2.03 4.11 39.02
C ASP A 121 2.00 5.50 38.34
N VAL A 122 0.84 6.16 38.25
CA VAL A 122 0.69 7.48 37.62
C VAL A 122 1.23 8.61 38.50
N ASP A 123 1.17 8.47 39.82
CA ASP A 123 1.59 9.49 40.78
C ASP A 123 3.10 9.45 41.03
N THR A 124 3.69 8.26 41.23
CA THR A 124 5.15 8.11 41.39
C THR A 124 5.93 7.91 40.09
N LYS A 125 5.26 7.54 38.98
CA LYS A 125 5.88 7.20 37.67
C LYS A 125 6.82 5.98 37.74
N GLN A 126 6.74 5.19 38.82
CA GLN A 126 7.54 3.99 39.01
C GLN A 126 6.89 2.76 38.36
N LEU A 127 7.74 1.80 38.01
CA LEU A 127 7.34 0.52 37.41
C LEU A 127 6.87 -0.45 38.51
N ILE A 128 5.56 -0.59 38.68
CA ILE A 128 4.95 -1.57 39.60
C ILE A 128 5.29 -2.99 39.14
N ARG A 129 5.15 -3.26 37.84
CA ARG A 129 5.27 -4.63 37.30
C ARG A 129 5.59 -4.71 35.81
N THR A 130 6.18 -5.83 35.42
CA THR A 130 6.35 -6.27 34.03
C THR A 130 5.70 -7.65 33.84
N PHE A 131 4.78 -7.79 32.87
CA PHE A 131 4.10 -9.04 32.53
C PHE A 131 4.68 -9.63 31.23
N THR A 132 5.03 -10.92 31.24
CA THR A 132 5.79 -11.58 30.17
C THR A 132 5.03 -12.80 29.63
N GLY A 133 4.81 -12.85 28.31
CA GLY A 133 4.19 -14.02 27.68
C GLY A 133 3.83 -13.85 26.20
N HIS A 134 3.73 -12.63 25.68
CA HIS A 134 3.58 -12.40 24.24
C HIS A 134 4.89 -12.66 23.49
N ALA A 135 4.79 -13.23 22.30
CA ALA A 135 5.95 -13.43 21.43
C ALA A 135 6.34 -12.12 20.74
N ASN A 136 5.36 -11.37 20.25
CA ASN A 136 5.53 -10.17 19.43
C ASN A 136 5.11 -8.87 20.16
N GLN A 137 5.00 -7.76 19.40
CA GLN A 137 4.62 -6.44 19.93
C GLN A 137 3.13 -6.38 20.27
N VAL A 138 2.80 -5.84 21.45
CA VAL A 138 1.43 -5.72 21.97
C VAL A 138 0.71 -4.54 21.31
N THR A 139 -0.10 -4.83 20.30
CA THR A 139 -0.82 -3.88 19.46
C THR A 139 -2.06 -3.30 20.14
N CYS A 140 -2.69 -4.03 21.07
CA CYS A 140 -3.85 -3.53 21.81
C CYS A 140 -3.80 -3.88 23.31
N LEU A 141 -4.29 -2.95 24.14
CA LEU A 141 -4.54 -3.12 25.57
C LEU A 141 -5.94 -2.59 25.89
N ASN A 142 -6.72 -3.33 26.68
CA ASN A 142 -8.01 -2.88 27.19
C ASN A 142 -8.23 -3.39 28.63
N THR A 143 -8.67 -2.52 29.54
CA THR A 143 -8.76 -2.79 30.99
C THR A 143 -10.18 -3.10 31.44
N ILE A 144 -10.32 -4.03 32.37
CA ILE A 144 -11.59 -4.54 32.89
C ILE A 144 -11.66 -4.31 34.39
N LYS A 145 -12.78 -3.74 34.85
CA LYS A 145 -13.15 -3.69 36.27
C LYS A 145 -14.18 -4.76 36.56
N MET A 146 -13.85 -5.79 37.33
CA MET A 146 -14.87 -6.73 37.79
C MET A 146 -15.66 -6.13 38.95
N MET A 147 -16.95 -6.45 39.05
CA MET A 147 -17.79 -6.02 40.16
C MET A 147 -17.34 -6.64 41.51
N SER A 148 -16.59 -7.75 41.46
CA SER A 148 -15.87 -8.34 42.60
C SER A 148 -14.65 -7.56 43.09
N GLY A 149 -14.33 -6.40 42.49
CA GLY A 149 -13.22 -5.52 42.88
C GLY A 149 -11.90 -5.79 42.17
N ASN A 150 -11.67 -6.99 41.63
CA ASN A 150 -10.45 -7.32 40.91
C ASN A 150 -10.38 -6.62 39.55
N ASN A 151 -9.27 -5.93 39.29
CA ASN A 151 -8.96 -5.34 37.99
C ASN A 151 -8.19 -6.35 37.10
N TYR A 152 -8.48 -6.34 35.81
CA TYR A 152 -7.77 -7.14 34.81
C TYR A 152 -7.40 -6.28 33.59
N VAL A 153 -6.48 -6.78 32.76
CA VAL A 153 -6.20 -6.22 31.43
C VAL A 153 -6.20 -7.34 30.40
N ILE A 154 -6.80 -7.07 29.24
CA ILE A 154 -6.68 -7.88 28.04
C ILE A 154 -5.64 -7.23 27.13
N SER A 155 -4.74 -8.05 26.60
CA SER A 155 -3.75 -7.65 25.61
C SER A 155 -3.84 -8.53 24.36
N GLY A 156 -3.53 -7.94 23.21
CA GLY A 156 -3.31 -8.64 21.95
C GLY A 156 -1.97 -8.22 21.36
N ALA A 157 -1.28 -9.16 20.73
CA ALA A 157 -0.01 -8.93 20.04
C ALA A 157 -0.10 -9.41 18.59
N TYR A 158 0.66 -8.75 17.71
CA TYR A 158 0.69 -9.03 16.28
C TYR A 158 1.15 -10.46 16.00
N GLY A 159 0.34 -11.27 15.31
CA GLY A 159 0.67 -12.63 14.90
C GLY A 159 0.67 -13.69 16.02
N ASP A 160 0.36 -13.33 17.26
CA ASP A 160 0.32 -14.30 18.38
C ASP A 160 -0.90 -15.26 18.26
N GLY A 161 -1.99 -14.86 17.61
CA GLY A 161 -3.19 -15.69 17.41
C GLY A 161 -4.07 -15.85 18.65
N TYR A 162 -3.77 -15.14 19.74
CA TYR A 162 -4.58 -15.12 20.96
C TYR A 162 -4.52 -13.77 21.67
N LEU A 163 -5.56 -13.47 22.46
CA LEU A 163 -5.50 -12.45 23.49
C LEU A 163 -5.06 -13.07 24.81
N CYS A 164 -4.34 -12.32 25.64
CA CYS A 164 -3.97 -12.72 27.00
C CYS A 164 -4.73 -11.87 28.02
N VAL A 165 -5.31 -12.52 29.04
CA VAL A 165 -5.96 -11.85 30.17
C VAL A 165 -5.04 -11.90 31.39
N TRP A 166 -4.73 -10.75 31.98
CA TRP A 166 -3.82 -10.61 33.13
C TRP A 166 -4.56 -10.01 34.32
N ALA A 167 -4.25 -10.47 35.53
CA ALA A 167 -4.75 -9.85 36.76
C ALA A 167 -3.85 -8.68 37.16
N LEU A 168 -4.46 -7.54 37.47
CA LEU A 168 -3.79 -6.36 38.03
C LEU A 168 -3.82 -6.46 39.55
N ASP A 169 -2.94 -7.30 40.08
CA ASP A 169 -2.75 -7.59 41.50
C ASP A 169 -1.26 -7.49 41.84
N GLU A 170 -0.93 -6.70 42.86
CA GLU A 170 0.42 -6.48 43.34
C GLU A 170 0.97 -7.67 44.15
N GLN A 171 0.11 -8.47 44.80
CA GLN A 171 0.52 -9.54 45.71
C GLN A 171 0.80 -10.86 44.98
N ARG A 172 0.05 -11.19 43.92
CA ARG A 172 0.33 -12.36 43.07
C ARG A 172 1.75 -12.29 42.51
N SER A 173 2.58 -13.31 42.71
CA SER A 173 3.98 -13.33 42.21
C SER A 173 4.10 -13.66 40.71
N GLU A 174 3.05 -14.20 40.11
CA GLU A 174 3.04 -14.73 38.74
C GLU A 174 3.12 -13.63 37.67
N ARG A 175 4.06 -13.77 36.72
CA ARG A 175 4.19 -12.89 35.54
C ARG A 175 3.52 -13.42 34.27
N THR A 176 2.77 -14.52 34.39
CA THR A 176 2.07 -15.25 33.31
C THR A 176 0.61 -14.81 33.18
N PRO A 177 -0.05 -15.00 32.02
CA PRO A 177 -1.47 -14.70 31.88
C PRO A 177 -2.34 -15.65 32.73
N VAL A 178 -3.53 -15.18 33.09
CA VAL A 178 -4.54 -15.94 33.82
C VAL A 178 -5.28 -16.90 32.88
N THR A 179 -5.58 -16.45 31.67
CA THR A 179 -6.23 -17.22 30.60
C THR A 179 -5.91 -16.56 29.27
N SER A 180 -5.90 -17.33 28.19
CA SER A 180 -5.82 -16.83 26.82
C SER A 180 -7.15 -17.03 26.09
N LEU A 181 -7.52 -16.10 25.22
CA LEU A 181 -8.67 -16.19 24.33
C LEU A 181 -8.16 -16.50 22.91
N ALA A 182 -8.55 -17.64 22.33
CA ALA A 182 -8.05 -18.08 21.03
C ALA A 182 -8.76 -17.33 19.89
N LEU A 183 -7.96 -16.70 19.01
CA LEU A 183 -8.43 -16.05 17.78
C LEU A 183 -8.01 -16.87 16.55
N GLN A 184 -8.49 -16.47 15.38
CA GLN A 184 -8.04 -17.01 14.08
C GLN A 184 -7.07 -16.06 13.35
N ASP A 185 -7.05 -14.78 13.71
CA ASP A 185 -6.33 -13.69 13.04
C ASP A 185 -6.19 -12.50 14.02
N ASP A 186 -5.40 -11.49 13.64
CA ASP A 186 -5.04 -10.34 14.47
C ASP A 186 -6.26 -9.51 14.93
N PRO A 187 -6.32 -9.10 16.21
CA PRO A 187 -7.35 -8.18 16.71
C PRO A 187 -7.15 -6.75 16.18
N ILE A 188 -8.17 -6.18 15.55
CA ILE A 188 -8.26 -4.76 15.18
C ILE A 188 -8.93 -3.96 16.31
N SER A 189 -10.01 -4.47 16.88
CA SER A 189 -10.81 -3.77 17.89
C SER A 189 -11.24 -4.73 18.99
N VAL A 190 -11.05 -4.34 20.26
CA VAL A 190 -11.42 -5.13 21.43
C VAL A 190 -12.29 -4.28 22.35
N SER A 191 -13.53 -4.71 22.55
CA SER A 191 -14.50 -4.09 23.45
C SER A 191 -14.89 -5.08 24.54
N VAL A 192 -15.08 -4.60 25.78
CA VAL A 192 -15.47 -5.45 26.92
C VAL A 192 -16.65 -4.83 27.63
N HIS A 193 -17.58 -5.68 28.07
CA HIS A 193 -18.68 -5.32 28.96
C HIS A 193 -18.76 -6.33 30.12
N VAL A 194 -18.84 -5.86 31.36
CA VAL A 194 -19.00 -6.73 32.54
C VAL A 194 -20.46 -6.75 32.94
N SER A 195 -21.05 -7.94 32.96
CA SER A 195 -22.42 -8.17 33.44
C SER A 195 -22.48 -8.18 34.96
N GLU A 196 -23.67 -7.92 35.52
CA GLU A 196 -23.95 -7.93 36.97
C GLU A 196 -23.53 -9.26 37.63
N ASN A 197 -23.69 -10.37 36.91
CA ASN A 197 -23.28 -11.72 37.33
C ASN A 197 -21.74 -11.94 37.39
N SER A 198 -20.94 -10.88 37.24
CA SER A 198 -19.47 -10.92 37.16
C SER A 198 -18.92 -11.83 36.04
N ASN A 199 -19.68 -11.97 34.94
CA ASN A 199 -19.16 -12.50 33.67
C ASN A 199 -18.79 -11.32 32.76
N ALA A 200 -17.57 -11.33 32.22
CA ALA A 200 -17.08 -10.35 31.26
C ALA A 200 -17.30 -10.85 29.83
N THR A 201 -18.14 -10.15 29.07
CA THR A 201 -18.33 -10.39 27.64
C THR A 201 -17.28 -9.58 26.88
N VAL A 202 -16.45 -10.26 26.09
CA VAL A 202 -15.38 -9.67 25.28
C VAL A 202 -15.75 -9.80 23.80
N LEU A 203 -15.88 -8.68 23.11
CA LEU A 203 -16.08 -8.58 21.66
C LEU A 203 -14.75 -8.24 21.00
N VAL A 204 -14.34 -9.04 20.02
CA VAL A 204 -13.08 -8.86 19.26
C VAL A 204 -13.40 -8.83 17.78
N VAL A 205 -13.03 -7.77 17.06
CA VAL A 205 -13.05 -7.73 15.60
C VAL A 205 -11.64 -8.03 15.09
N THR A 206 -11.51 -8.98 14.16
CA THR A 206 -10.23 -9.42 13.59
C THR A 206 -9.99 -8.88 12.18
N ARG A 207 -8.74 -8.93 11.69
CA ARG A 207 -8.37 -8.45 10.35
C ARG A 207 -9.10 -9.17 9.21
N SER A 208 -9.53 -10.42 9.42
CA SER A 208 -10.42 -11.18 8.53
C SER A 208 -11.83 -10.57 8.37
N GLY A 209 -12.14 -9.48 9.08
CA GLY A 209 -13.43 -8.80 9.01
C GLY A 209 -14.55 -9.53 9.75
N GLN A 210 -14.21 -10.50 10.61
CA GLN A 210 -15.16 -11.23 11.47
C GLN A 210 -15.13 -10.68 12.90
N ALA A 211 -16.23 -10.85 13.61
CA ALA A 211 -16.34 -10.50 15.03
C ALA A 211 -16.51 -11.77 15.88
N HIS A 212 -15.72 -11.90 16.93
CA HIS A 212 -15.75 -13.02 17.87
C HIS A 212 -16.19 -12.53 19.24
N LEU A 213 -17.15 -13.22 19.85
CA LEU A 213 -17.69 -12.91 21.17
C LEU A 213 -17.30 -14.03 22.14
N PHE A 214 -16.65 -13.66 23.25
CA PHE A 214 -16.23 -14.57 24.32
C PHE A 214 -16.98 -14.21 25.60
N GLN A 215 -17.70 -15.15 26.19
CA GLN A 215 -18.15 -15.06 27.58
C GLN A 215 -17.03 -15.57 28.50
N TYR A 216 -16.37 -14.66 29.22
CA TYR A 216 -15.25 -14.97 30.11
C TYR A 216 -15.63 -14.73 31.58
N GLN A 217 -15.53 -15.78 32.40
CA GLN A 217 -15.57 -15.68 33.85
C GLN A 217 -14.15 -15.91 34.39
N PRO A 218 -13.60 -15.03 35.25
CA PRO A 218 -12.18 -15.07 35.66
C PRO A 218 -11.85 -16.16 36.71
N ASN A 219 -12.23 -17.41 36.43
CA ASN A 219 -12.11 -18.56 37.32
C ASN A 219 -10.87 -19.41 37.01
N GLY A 220 -9.70 -18.97 37.51
CA GLY A 220 -8.47 -19.76 37.52
C GLY A 220 -7.71 -19.84 36.18
N ARG A 221 -6.69 -20.70 36.12
CA ARG A 221 -5.92 -20.97 34.89
C ARG A 221 -6.70 -21.94 34.01
N SER A 222 -7.26 -21.46 32.91
CA SER A 222 -8.03 -22.28 31.96
C SER A 222 -7.26 -22.56 30.67
N LYS A 223 -7.64 -23.61 29.94
CA LYS A 223 -7.18 -23.86 28.56
C LYS A 223 -7.63 -22.70 27.65
N PRO A 224 -6.90 -22.36 26.57
CA PRO A 224 -7.25 -21.22 25.71
C PRO A 224 -8.72 -21.28 25.26
N LEU A 225 -9.48 -20.27 25.67
CA LEU A 225 -10.93 -20.21 25.51
C LEU A 225 -11.27 -19.95 24.05
N LYS A 226 -12.11 -20.80 23.45
CA LYS A 226 -12.64 -20.61 22.10
C LYS A 226 -13.79 -19.59 22.14
N PRO A 227 -14.04 -18.85 21.04
CA PRO A 227 -15.18 -17.93 20.99
C PRO A 227 -16.50 -18.68 21.21
N SER A 228 -17.39 -18.06 21.99
CA SER A 228 -18.75 -18.57 22.22
C SER A 228 -19.67 -18.33 21.03
N LEU A 229 -19.44 -17.25 20.27
CA LEU A 229 -20.18 -16.89 19.08
C LEU A 229 -19.25 -16.17 18.08
N ASN A 230 -19.34 -16.55 16.81
CA ASN A 230 -18.74 -15.82 15.69
C ASN A 230 -19.83 -15.06 14.92
N ILE A 231 -19.52 -13.86 14.44
CA ILE A 231 -20.44 -13.01 13.67
C ILE A 231 -19.74 -12.56 12.40
N ALA A 232 -20.39 -12.75 11.27
CA ALA A 232 -19.91 -12.32 9.96
C ALA A 232 -21.04 -11.61 9.20
N VAL A 233 -20.73 -10.48 8.57
CA VAL A 233 -21.66 -9.78 7.67
C VAL A 233 -21.44 -10.31 6.25
N VAL A 234 -22.52 -10.52 5.51
CA VAL A 234 -22.54 -11.29 4.26
C VAL A 234 -23.40 -10.57 3.22
N SER A 235 -22.93 -10.51 1.97
CA SER A 235 -23.68 -9.92 0.86
C SER A 235 -24.77 -10.87 0.33
N ASP A 236 -26.00 -10.39 0.18
CA ASP A 236 -27.03 -11.08 -0.63
C ASP A 236 -26.88 -10.73 -2.12
N ILE A 237 -26.09 -11.54 -2.84
CA ILE A 237 -25.88 -11.43 -4.30
C ILE A 237 -26.39 -12.72 -4.95
N SER A 238 -27.71 -12.78 -5.16
CA SER A 238 -28.47 -13.89 -5.74
C SER A 238 -28.21 -14.15 -7.25
N GLN A 239 -26.98 -13.92 -7.72
CA GLN A 239 -26.53 -14.13 -9.10
C GLN A 239 -25.12 -14.76 -9.22
N LYS A 240 -24.49 -15.19 -8.13
CA LYS A 240 -23.26 -16.01 -8.14
C LYS A 240 -23.30 -17.05 -7.01
N ASP A 241 -22.69 -18.21 -7.25
CA ASP A 241 -22.46 -19.24 -6.21
C ASP A 241 -21.41 -18.84 -5.15
N SER A 242 -20.86 -17.62 -5.22
CA SER A 242 -19.87 -17.07 -4.30
C SER A 242 -20.50 -16.03 -3.37
N VAL A 243 -20.72 -16.42 -2.12
CA VAL A 243 -21.19 -15.54 -1.04
C VAL A 243 -20.03 -14.63 -0.60
N GLU A 244 -20.09 -13.33 -0.91
CA GLU A 244 -19.02 -12.37 -0.59
C GLU A 244 -19.18 -11.85 0.87
N GLN A 245 -18.10 -11.87 1.66
CA GLN A 245 -18.12 -11.43 3.07
C GLN A 245 -17.88 -9.92 3.15
N ILE A 246 -18.75 -9.21 3.88
CA ILE A 246 -18.61 -7.77 4.14
C ILE A 246 -17.79 -7.60 5.42
N SER A 247 -16.64 -6.92 5.33
CA SER A 247 -15.73 -6.74 6.46
C SER A 247 -16.33 -5.89 7.59
N ILE A 248 -16.33 -6.43 8.81
CA ILE A 248 -16.54 -5.66 10.04
C ILE A 248 -15.24 -4.90 10.33
N ILE A 249 -15.35 -3.58 10.52
CA ILE A 249 -14.23 -2.66 10.75
C ILE A 249 -13.98 -2.48 12.25
N SER A 250 -15.04 -2.36 13.04
CA SER A 250 -14.97 -2.22 14.50
C SER A 250 -16.28 -2.65 15.15
N GLY A 251 -16.23 -3.00 16.42
CA GLY A 251 -17.40 -3.42 17.20
C GLY A 251 -17.29 -2.89 18.63
N LYS A 252 -18.42 -2.42 19.18
CA LYS A 252 -18.52 -1.96 20.57
C LYS A 252 -19.70 -2.62 21.26
N LEU A 253 -19.46 -3.21 22.43
CA LEU A 253 -20.54 -3.65 23.33
C LEU A 253 -21.23 -2.42 23.94
N THR A 254 -22.56 -2.45 23.96
CA THR A 254 -23.41 -1.47 24.65
C THR A 254 -23.90 -2.01 25.99
N GLU A 255 -24.35 -1.12 26.87
CA GLU A 255 -24.91 -1.44 28.20
C GLU A 255 -26.15 -2.35 28.10
N ASP A 256 -26.94 -2.21 27.02
CA ASP A 256 -28.04 -3.12 26.61
C ASP A 256 -27.59 -4.58 26.33
N GLN A 257 -26.30 -4.92 26.48
CA GLN A 257 -25.63 -6.14 25.99
C GLN A 257 -25.68 -6.33 24.45
N LYS A 258 -26.28 -5.40 23.71
CA LYS A 258 -26.30 -5.36 22.24
C LYS A 258 -24.94 -4.96 21.67
N LEU A 259 -24.66 -5.43 20.47
CA LEU A 259 -23.43 -5.17 19.72
C LEU A 259 -23.67 -4.01 18.76
N LEU A 260 -22.93 -2.90 18.89
CA LEU A 260 -22.85 -1.88 17.86
C LEU A 260 -21.70 -2.26 16.92
N LEU A 261 -22.03 -2.77 15.73
CA LEU A 261 -21.07 -3.14 14.71
C LEU A 261 -20.95 -2.03 13.65
N ALA A 262 -19.73 -1.74 13.22
CA ALA A 262 -19.42 -0.88 12.10
C ALA A 262 -18.81 -1.74 10.98
N TYR A 263 -19.44 -1.80 9.82
CA TYR A 263 -19.02 -2.67 8.70
C TYR A 263 -19.08 -1.96 7.34
N GLY A 264 -18.44 -2.54 6.33
CA GLY A 264 -18.40 -2.01 4.96
C GLY A 264 -17.07 -1.35 4.61
N ILE A 265 -17.10 -0.09 4.17
CA ILE A 265 -15.92 0.66 3.69
C ILE A 265 -15.56 1.75 4.69
N TYR A 266 -14.28 1.92 5.03
CA TYR A 266 -13.77 2.94 5.97
C TYR A 266 -14.25 4.38 5.70
N ILE A 267 -14.55 4.72 4.44
CA ILE A 267 -15.02 6.06 4.02
C ILE A 267 -16.50 6.28 4.39
N ASN A 268 -17.32 5.23 4.43
CA ASN A 268 -18.74 5.27 4.76
C ASN A 268 -19.14 3.98 5.52
N PRO A 269 -18.76 3.85 6.80
CA PRO A 269 -19.09 2.68 7.60
C PRO A 269 -20.58 2.65 7.96
N ILE A 270 -21.21 1.50 7.74
CA ILE A 270 -22.60 1.26 8.16
C ILE A 270 -22.58 0.82 9.62
N PHE A 271 -23.36 1.51 10.46
CA PHE A 271 -23.50 1.19 11.89
C PHE A 271 -24.82 0.45 12.14
N GLU A 272 -24.75 -0.76 12.69
CA GLU A 272 -25.93 -1.56 13.06
C GLU A 272 -25.87 -1.97 14.55
N LYS A 273 -27.02 -1.92 15.24
CA LYS A 273 -27.19 -2.50 16.58
C LYS A 273 -27.76 -3.91 16.47
N VAL A 274 -26.93 -4.91 16.70
CA VAL A 274 -27.25 -6.34 16.59
C VAL A 274 -27.45 -6.95 17.98
N THR A 275 -28.47 -7.79 18.13
CA THR A 275 -28.63 -8.68 19.29
C THR A 275 -27.82 -9.96 19.05
N PRO A 276 -26.86 -10.32 19.93
CA PRO A 276 -26.14 -11.59 19.80
C PRO A 276 -27.10 -12.76 20.05
N ASP A 277 -27.12 -13.72 19.14
CA ASP A 277 -27.81 -14.99 19.33
C ASP A 277 -26.79 -16.10 19.64
N PHE A 278 -26.99 -16.81 20.74
CA PHE A 278 -26.12 -17.90 21.20
C PHE A 278 -26.66 -19.29 20.86
N SER A 279 -27.77 -19.37 20.11
CA SER A 279 -28.37 -20.65 19.66
C SER A 279 -27.43 -21.41 18.72
N ASP A 280 -26.75 -20.67 17.84
CA ASP A 280 -25.73 -21.18 16.92
C ASP A 280 -24.34 -20.64 17.27
N LYS A 281 -23.30 -21.36 16.83
CA LYS A 281 -21.89 -20.91 17.00
C LYS A 281 -21.49 -19.80 16.02
N VAL A 282 -22.27 -19.58 14.96
CA VAL A 282 -22.01 -18.56 13.93
C VAL A 282 -23.33 -17.88 13.55
N GLN A 283 -23.41 -16.57 13.77
CA GLN A 283 -24.55 -15.73 13.40
C GLN A 283 -24.19 -14.92 12.14
N TYR A 284 -24.82 -15.26 11.01
CA TYR A 284 -24.60 -14.58 9.72
C TYR A 284 -25.58 -13.42 9.55
N LEU A 285 -25.05 -12.22 9.27
CA LEU A 285 -25.82 -11.01 9.04
C LEU A 285 -25.89 -10.74 7.53
N VAL A 286 -26.93 -11.28 6.89
CA VAL A 286 -27.17 -11.10 5.45
C VAL A 286 -27.68 -9.68 5.16
N ARG A 287 -26.92 -8.91 4.37
CA ARG A 287 -27.18 -7.51 4.03
C ARG A 287 -26.90 -7.27 2.55
N SER A 288 -27.66 -6.41 1.88
CA SER A 288 -27.34 -6.02 0.50
C SER A 288 -26.14 -5.07 0.46
N GLU A 289 -25.34 -5.17 -0.60
CA GLU A 289 -24.22 -4.23 -0.80
C GLU A 289 -24.70 -2.78 -0.96
N PHE A 290 -23.89 -1.84 -0.43
CA PHE A 290 -23.99 -0.45 -0.85
C PHE A 290 -23.51 -0.33 -2.30
N LYS A 291 -24.46 -0.32 -3.25
CA LYS A 291 -24.19 0.02 -4.65
C LYS A 291 -23.40 1.32 -4.69
N ARG A 292 -22.14 1.28 -5.18
CA ARG A 292 -21.33 2.48 -5.42
C ARG A 292 -22.18 3.48 -6.21
N SER A 293 -22.48 4.61 -5.60
CA SER A 293 -23.15 5.70 -6.28
C SER A 293 -22.24 6.20 -7.40
N LYS A 294 -22.57 5.87 -8.65
CA LYS A 294 -22.10 6.67 -9.80
C LYS A 294 -22.45 8.13 -9.49
N ASP A 295 -21.51 9.04 -9.74
CA ASP A 295 -21.72 10.46 -9.49
C ASP A 295 -22.99 10.95 -10.18
N LYS A 296 -23.97 11.42 -9.38
CA LYS A 296 -25.20 12.04 -9.89
C LYS A 296 -24.90 13.46 -10.39
N LYS A 297 -24.23 13.56 -11.53
CA LYS A 297 -24.35 14.74 -12.40
C LYS A 297 -25.57 14.58 -13.30
N GLU A 298 -26.77 14.77 -12.74
CA GLU A 298 -27.99 14.83 -13.54
C GLU A 298 -29.11 15.67 -12.89
N GLU A 299 -28.86 16.98 -12.78
CA GLU A 299 -29.90 17.99 -12.94
C GLU A 299 -29.52 18.90 -14.12
N VAL A 300 -30.09 18.63 -15.30
CA VAL A 300 -30.81 19.56 -16.20
C VAL A 300 -31.46 18.68 -17.28
N SER A 301 -32.70 19.00 -17.66
CA SER A 301 -33.47 18.20 -18.62
C SER A 301 -33.18 18.56 -20.09
N LYS A 302 -33.52 17.63 -21.01
CA LYS A 302 -33.50 17.75 -22.49
C LYS A 302 -32.15 17.61 -23.20
N VAL A 303 -31.61 16.38 -23.22
CA VAL A 303 -30.83 15.88 -24.38
C VAL A 303 -31.52 14.61 -24.89
N LYS A 304 -31.43 14.33 -26.19
CA LYS A 304 -32.05 13.14 -26.79
C LYS A 304 -31.48 11.87 -26.16
N SER A 305 -32.35 10.92 -25.82
CA SER A 305 -31.96 9.53 -25.58
C SER A 305 -31.26 8.99 -26.84
N THR A 306 -30.00 8.55 -26.70
CA THR A 306 -29.31 7.80 -27.76
C THR A 306 -30.08 6.53 -28.05
N ILE A 307 -30.32 6.25 -29.33
CA ILE A 307 -30.89 4.98 -29.78
C ILE A 307 -29.89 3.89 -29.38
N ILE A 308 -30.35 2.93 -28.58
CA ILE A 308 -29.64 1.68 -28.34
C ILE A 308 -30.05 0.75 -29.48
N GLU A 309 -29.12 0.43 -30.38
CA GLU A 309 -29.33 -0.64 -31.35
C GLU A 309 -29.02 -1.96 -30.65
N ASP A 310 -30.05 -2.78 -30.39
CA ASP A 310 -29.99 -3.98 -29.54
C ASP A 310 -29.15 -5.15 -30.12
N ASN A 311 -28.37 -4.93 -31.18
CA ASN A 311 -27.52 -5.93 -31.83
C ASN A 311 -26.07 -5.44 -32.02
N VAL A 312 -25.36 -5.18 -30.91
CA VAL A 312 -23.90 -4.98 -30.91
C VAL A 312 -23.22 -6.24 -30.36
N GLU A 313 -22.49 -6.96 -31.21
CA GLU A 313 -21.81 -8.21 -30.85
C GLU A 313 -20.52 -7.93 -30.04
N TYR A 314 -20.63 -7.99 -28.71
CA TYR A 314 -19.51 -7.72 -27.80
C TYR A 314 -18.52 -8.89 -27.69
N LEU A 315 -17.60 -9.01 -28.65
CA LEU A 315 -16.41 -9.86 -28.51
C LEU A 315 -15.53 -9.40 -27.33
N ARG A 316 -15.59 -10.11 -26.21
CA ARG A 316 -14.70 -9.91 -25.04
C ARG A 316 -13.73 -11.08 -24.89
N PRO A 317 -12.43 -10.82 -24.61
CA PRO A 317 -11.45 -11.86 -24.29
C PRO A 317 -11.89 -12.74 -23.10
N GLY A 318 -11.57 -14.03 -23.17
CA GLY A 318 -12.12 -15.05 -22.29
C GLY A 318 -11.71 -14.97 -20.83
N ILE A 319 -12.65 -15.29 -19.94
CA ILE A 319 -12.38 -15.69 -18.56
C ILE A 319 -11.77 -17.10 -18.57
N ILE A 320 -10.82 -17.35 -17.68
CA ILE A 320 -10.22 -18.67 -17.48
C ILE A 320 -11.23 -19.53 -16.70
N GLU A 321 -11.88 -20.49 -17.37
CA GLU A 321 -12.63 -21.53 -16.67
C GLU A 321 -11.69 -22.45 -15.89
N THR A 322 -12.11 -22.80 -14.68
CA THR A 322 -11.34 -23.68 -13.80
C THR A 322 -11.39 -25.13 -14.30
N THR A 323 -10.24 -25.81 -14.29
CA THR A 323 -10.09 -27.15 -14.87
C THR A 323 -10.90 -28.20 -14.11
N GLN A 324 -12.08 -28.58 -14.62
CA GLN A 324 -12.74 -29.80 -14.17
C GLN A 324 -11.94 -31.03 -14.60
N LYS A 325 -11.77 -31.99 -13.69
CA LYS A 325 -11.11 -33.27 -13.98
C LYS A 325 -11.92 -34.08 -14.98
N ARG A 326 -11.39 -34.33 -16.18
CA ARG A 326 -11.89 -35.39 -17.07
C ARG A 326 -10.78 -36.32 -17.55
N SER A 327 -10.98 -37.59 -17.20
CA SER A 327 -10.62 -38.83 -17.89
C SER A 327 -9.56 -38.79 -19.00
N ARG A 328 -8.49 -39.57 -18.83
CA ARG A 328 -7.65 -40.01 -19.95
C ARG A 328 -8.48 -40.90 -20.90
N SER A 329 -8.44 -40.60 -22.19
CA SER A 329 -8.64 -41.57 -23.27
C SER A 329 -7.52 -41.38 -24.30
N SER A 330 -6.96 -42.47 -24.81
CA SER A 330 -5.67 -42.45 -25.51
C SER A 330 -5.79 -42.85 -26.98
N VAL A 331 -5.89 -41.84 -27.85
CA VAL A 331 -5.64 -41.92 -29.30
C VAL A 331 -5.01 -40.58 -29.71
N GLY A 332 -3.95 -40.50 -30.52
CA GLY A 332 -3.20 -41.58 -31.15
C GLY A 332 -2.40 -41.11 -32.38
N SER A 333 -1.62 -40.03 -32.26
CA SER A 333 -0.78 -39.50 -33.34
C SER A 333 0.71 -39.75 -33.04
N GLN A 334 1.28 -40.76 -33.70
CA GLN A 334 2.71 -41.05 -33.65
C GLN A 334 3.46 -40.06 -34.55
N LEU A 335 4.23 -39.14 -33.96
CA LEU A 335 5.41 -38.57 -34.61
C LEU A 335 6.61 -39.45 -34.24
N LEU A 336 7.44 -39.77 -35.23
CA LEU A 336 8.56 -40.68 -35.04
C LEU A 336 9.62 -40.06 -34.11
N LEU A 337 10.24 -40.91 -33.29
CA LEU A 337 11.20 -40.47 -32.27
C LEU A 337 12.45 -39.79 -32.88
N LYS A 338 12.74 -40.06 -34.16
CA LYS A 338 13.86 -39.47 -34.91
C LYS A 338 13.68 -37.97 -35.13
N ASP A 339 12.51 -37.55 -35.60
CA ASP A 339 12.15 -36.15 -35.87
C ASP A 339 12.21 -35.28 -34.59
N ARG A 340 12.08 -35.91 -33.42
CA ARG A 340 12.27 -35.26 -32.10
C ARG A 340 13.72 -35.20 -31.64
N LEU A 341 14.60 -36.08 -32.12
CA LEU A 341 16.03 -36.05 -31.78
C LEU A 341 16.79 -34.99 -32.60
N GLU A 342 16.48 -34.84 -33.90
CA GLU A 342 17.15 -33.86 -34.77
C GLU A 342 16.95 -32.41 -34.30
N ASN A 343 15.83 -32.13 -33.63
CA ASN A 343 15.53 -30.82 -33.04
C ASN A 343 16.16 -30.59 -31.64
N LEU A 344 16.88 -31.57 -31.08
CA LEU A 344 17.54 -31.49 -29.78
C LEU A 344 19.09 -31.47 -29.87
N SER A 345 19.67 -31.81 -31.02
CA SER A 345 21.12 -31.87 -31.22
C SER A 345 21.72 -30.56 -31.73
N LEU A 346 21.80 -29.53 -30.88
CA LEU A 346 22.50 -28.26 -31.17
C LEU A 346 23.35 -27.77 -29.97
N SER A 347 24.43 -28.48 -29.68
CA SER A 347 25.47 -28.04 -28.73
C SER A 347 26.85 -28.62 -29.10
N ALA A 348 27.57 -27.93 -29.99
CA ALA A 348 28.88 -28.31 -30.57
C ALA A 348 28.86 -29.63 -31.41
N GLU A 349 29.74 -29.88 -32.37
CA GLU A 349 31.04 -29.28 -32.74
C GLU A 349 31.14 -28.91 -34.25
N SER A 350 32.35 -28.68 -34.77
CA SER A 350 32.65 -28.07 -36.07
C SER A 350 33.02 -29.06 -37.19
N ASN A 351 33.16 -28.51 -38.42
CA ASN A 351 33.86 -29.00 -39.62
C ASN A 351 32.99 -29.52 -40.80
N PRO A 352 33.51 -29.56 -42.05
CA PRO A 352 33.95 -28.33 -42.74
C PRO A 352 33.50 -28.31 -44.21
N THR A 353 32.26 -27.90 -44.50
CA THR A 353 31.83 -27.58 -45.89
C THR A 353 31.06 -26.27 -45.95
N GLY A 354 31.48 -25.38 -46.86
CA GLY A 354 31.02 -23.99 -46.90
C GLY A 354 29.57 -23.81 -47.40
N LYS A 355 28.60 -23.93 -46.50
CA LYS A 355 27.27 -23.30 -46.64
C LYS A 355 26.88 -22.64 -45.33
N ILE A 356 26.95 -21.30 -45.29
CA ILE A 356 26.60 -20.50 -44.12
C ILE A 356 25.09 -20.65 -43.87
N THR A 357 24.73 -21.39 -42.82
CA THR A 357 23.33 -21.56 -42.40
C THR A 357 22.88 -20.32 -41.63
N ASN A 358 22.60 -19.22 -42.34
CA ASN A 358 22.17 -17.94 -41.74
C ASN A 358 21.13 -18.16 -40.64
N ALA A 359 21.40 -17.67 -39.42
CA ALA A 359 20.64 -17.97 -38.20
C ALA A 359 19.11 -17.72 -38.30
N GLY A 360 18.68 -16.85 -39.21
CA GLY A 360 17.27 -16.65 -39.55
C GLY A 360 16.54 -17.91 -40.05
N SER A 361 17.21 -18.93 -40.61
CA SER A 361 16.55 -20.18 -41.01
C SER A 361 16.02 -20.96 -39.80
N ASN A 362 16.84 -21.15 -38.76
CA ASN A 362 16.45 -21.85 -37.54
C ASN A 362 15.35 -21.06 -36.79
N ARG A 363 15.53 -19.74 -36.63
CA ARG A 363 14.50 -18.85 -36.04
C ARG A 363 13.18 -18.84 -36.81
N ALA A 364 13.19 -18.97 -38.14
CA ALA A 364 11.95 -19.10 -38.93
C ALA A 364 11.22 -20.43 -38.67
N GLN A 365 11.95 -21.55 -38.54
CA GLN A 365 11.36 -22.85 -38.18
C GLN A 365 10.76 -22.84 -36.77
N LEU A 366 11.47 -22.29 -35.78
CA LEU A 366 10.96 -22.12 -34.42
C LEU A 366 9.73 -21.19 -34.37
N LEU A 367 9.66 -20.17 -35.23
CA LEU A 367 8.49 -19.29 -35.34
C LEU A 367 7.27 -20.03 -35.91
N ILE A 368 7.45 -20.84 -36.97
CA ILE A 368 6.39 -21.69 -37.52
C ILE A 368 5.90 -22.69 -36.47
N GLN A 369 6.80 -23.30 -35.70
CA GLN A 369 6.46 -24.18 -34.58
C GLN A 369 5.63 -23.44 -33.52
N GLY A 370 6.09 -22.26 -33.07
CA GLY A 370 5.40 -21.45 -32.06
C GLY A 370 4.02 -20.95 -32.51
N LEU A 371 3.86 -20.55 -33.78
CA LEU A 371 2.57 -20.13 -34.34
C LEU A 371 1.59 -21.30 -34.45
N ASN A 372 2.06 -22.49 -34.83
CA ASN A 372 1.23 -23.69 -34.93
C ASN A 372 0.85 -24.29 -33.55
N SER A 373 1.74 -24.21 -32.56
CA SER A 373 1.48 -24.70 -31.19
C SER A 373 0.77 -23.68 -30.29
N LYS A 374 0.81 -22.38 -30.66
CA LYS A 374 0.45 -21.23 -29.81
C LYS A 374 1.24 -21.17 -28.50
N ASP A 375 2.48 -21.68 -28.50
CA ASP A 375 3.35 -21.65 -27.34
C ASP A 375 3.89 -20.23 -27.10
N LYS A 376 3.33 -19.59 -26.08
CA LYS A 376 3.68 -18.23 -25.66
C LYS A 376 5.16 -18.07 -25.29
N THR A 377 5.84 -19.13 -24.84
CA THR A 377 7.24 -19.08 -24.40
C THR A 377 8.20 -19.05 -25.60
N ILE A 378 7.94 -19.90 -26.60
CA ILE A 378 8.68 -19.91 -27.87
C ILE A 378 8.46 -18.57 -28.59
N LEU A 379 7.20 -18.14 -28.68
CA LEU A 379 6.84 -16.86 -29.32
C LEU A 379 7.47 -15.66 -28.60
N SER A 380 7.43 -15.58 -27.26
CA SER A 380 8.08 -14.47 -26.53
C SER A 380 9.59 -14.43 -26.77
N ASN A 381 10.25 -15.58 -26.78
CA ASN A 381 11.70 -15.65 -26.96
C ASN A 381 12.16 -15.28 -28.39
N ILE A 382 11.29 -15.47 -29.39
CA ILE A 382 11.54 -15.04 -30.77
C ILE A 382 11.24 -13.55 -30.93
N PHE A 383 10.07 -13.09 -30.48
CA PHE A 383 9.68 -11.69 -30.65
C PHE A 383 10.56 -10.71 -29.87
N LEU A 384 11.13 -11.11 -28.72
CA LEU A 384 12.06 -10.27 -27.95
C LEU A 384 13.42 -10.02 -28.64
N ALA A 385 13.69 -10.62 -29.81
CA ALA A 385 14.86 -10.29 -30.61
C ALA A 385 14.82 -8.82 -31.07
N LYS A 386 15.91 -8.07 -30.82
CA LYS A 386 16.03 -6.64 -31.15
C LYS A 386 16.47 -6.39 -32.59
N ASP A 387 17.16 -7.37 -33.19
CA ASP A 387 18.03 -7.21 -34.35
C ASP A 387 17.22 -7.20 -35.66
N GLU A 388 17.11 -6.04 -36.26
CA GLU A 388 16.20 -5.83 -37.41
C GLU A 388 16.61 -6.64 -38.64
N SER A 389 17.91 -6.81 -38.87
CA SER A 389 18.45 -7.70 -39.90
C SER A 389 18.01 -9.15 -39.72
N ILE A 390 17.89 -9.64 -38.47
CA ILE A 390 17.40 -10.98 -38.17
C ILE A 390 15.90 -11.06 -38.40
N ILE A 391 15.12 -10.06 -37.96
CA ILE A 391 13.67 -9.98 -38.17
C ILE A 391 13.33 -10.03 -39.67
N ARG A 392 13.99 -9.20 -40.49
CA ARG A 392 13.79 -9.24 -41.96
C ARG A 392 14.19 -10.61 -42.55
N ASN A 393 15.31 -11.19 -42.11
CA ASN A 393 15.79 -12.51 -42.59
C ASN A 393 14.94 -13.71 -42.15
N THR A 394 14.21 -13.64 -41.03
CA THR A 394 13.27 -14.70 -40.62
C THR A 394 11.96 -14.62 -41.40
N ILE A 395 11.43 -13.40 -41.56
CA ILE A 395 10.17 -13.14 -42.26
C ILE A 395 10.28 -13.44 -43.76
N ALA A 396 11.39 -13.06 -44.41
CA ALA A 396 11.64 -13.38 -45.83
C ALA A 396 11.74 -14.89 -46.12
N LYS A 397 11.92 -15.73 -45.08
CA LYS A 397 11.94 -17.20 -45.16
C LYS A 397 10.65 -17.86 -44.68
N LEU A 398 9.66 -17.07 -44.26
CA LEU A 398 8.40 -17.58 -43.71
C LEU A 398 7.48 -18.07 -44.84
N PRO A 399 6.89 -19.27 -44.76
CA PRO A 399 5.90 -19.73 -45.74
C PRO A 399 4.62 -18.91 -45.62
N ILE A 400 4.00 -18.61 -46.77
CA ILE A 400 2.78 -17.80 -46.91
C ILE A 400 1.67 -18.19 -45.91
N GLN A 401 1.51 -19.50 -45.65
CA GLN A 401 0.50 -20.05 -44.75
C GLN A 401 0.63 -19.56 -43.29
N ALA A 402 1.84 -19.18 -42.84
CA ALA A 402 2.09 -18.70 -41.49
C ALA A 402 1.89 -17.17 -41.32
N ILE A 403 1.67 -16.42 -42.41
CA ILE A 403 1.46 -14.96 -42.38
C ILE A 403 0.19 -14.60 -41.61
N GLY A 404 -0.95 -15.25 -41.91
CA GLY A 404 -2.23 -14.99 -41.24
C GLY A 404 -2.18 -15.21 -39.72
N PRO A 405 -1.65 -16.35 -39.22
CA PRO A 405 -1.37 -16.56 -37.80
C PRO A 405 -0.43 -15.50 -37.19
N LEU A 406 0.64 -15.12 -37.91
CA LEU A 406 1.61 -14.12 -37.45
C LEU A 406 0.96 -12.73 -37.25
N VAL A 407 0.13 -12.27 -38.19
CA VAL A 407 -0.61 -11.00 -38.06
C VAL A 407 -1.51 -10.99 -36.82
N LYS A 408 -2.14 -12.13 -36.50
CA LYS A 408 -3.01 -12.24 -35.31
C LYS A 408 -2.21 -12.18 -33.99
N GLU A 409 -1.05 -12.84 -33.89
CA GLU A 409 -0.19 -12.71 -32.70
C GLU A 409 0.47 -11.31 -32.61
N LEU A 410 0.87 -10.71 -33.74
CA LEU A 410 1.36 -9.32 -33.76
C LEU A 410 0.29 -8.32 -33.31
N THR A 411 -0.99 -8.55 -33.65
CA THR A 411 -2.12 -7.74 -33.15
C THR A 411 -2.20 -7.76 -31.62
N ILE A 412 -2.03 -8.94 -31.00
CA ILE A 412 -2.01 -9.11 -29.53
C ILE A 412 -0.79 -8.39 -28.92
N LEU A 413 0.39 -8.45 -29.56
CA LEU A 413 1.60 -7.78 -29.08
C LEU A 413 1.55 -6.25 -29.20
N LEU A 414 0.88 -5.72 -30.22
CA LEU A 414 0.62 -4.28 -30.42
C LEU A 414 -0.36 -3.70 -29.38
N GLN A 415 -1.24 -4.53 -28.82
CA GLN A 415 -2.10 -4.19 -27.67
C GLN A 415 -1.35 -4.27 -26.32
N GLY A 416 -0.13 -4.82 -26.32
CA GLY A 416 0.73 -4.94 -25.14
C GLY A 416 1.37 -3.63 -24.67
N LYS A 417 2.28 -3.74 -23.70
CA LYS A 417 3.01 -2.58 -23.13
C LYS A 417 3.88 -1.89 -24.20
N THR A 418 4.25 -0.63 -23.94
CA THR A 418 5.01 0.23 -24.87
C THR A 418 6.20 -0.45 -25.54
N TYR A 419 7.01 -1.21 -24.79
CA TYR A 419 8.16 -1.94 -25.31
C TYR A 419 7.77 -3.06 -26.30
N THR A 420 6.76 -3.88 -25.99
CA THR A 420 6.31 -4.94 -26.90
C THR A 420 5.61 -4.36 -28.14
N SER A 421 4.89 -3.24 -28.00
CA SER A 421 4.33 -2.53 -29.16
C SER A 421 5.42 -1.97 -30.08
N LYS A 422 6.55 -1.45 -29.55
CA LYS A 422 7.67 -0.97 -30.39
C LYS A 422 8.33 -2.11 -31.17
N ILE A 423 8.48 -3.27 -30.55
CA ILE A 423 8.98 -4.49 -31.20
C ILE A 423 7.99 -4.97 -32.29
N ALA A 424 6.70 -5.08 -31.96
CA ALA A 424 5.70 -5.60 -32.90
C ALA A 424 5.53 -4.72 -34.15
N VAL A 425 5.75 -3.40 -34.06
CA VAL A 425 5.81 -2.51 -35.24
C VAL A 425 6.95 -2.91 -36.19
N ARG A 426 8.16 -3.19 -35.69
CA ARG A 426 9.29 -3.64 -36.54
C ARG A 426 9.00 -4.96 -37.24
N TRP A 427 8.36 -5.90 -36.54
CA TRP A 427 7.92 -7.16 -37.14
C TRP A 427 6.83 -6.95 -38.20
N LEU A 428 5.90 -6.02 -37.97
CA LEU A 428 4.84 -5.66 -38.92
C LEU A 428 5.40 -4.98 -40.18
N GLU A 429 6.34 -4.05 -40.02
CA GLU A 429 7.05 -3.35 -41.10
C GLU A 429 7.85 -4.31 -41.97
N ALA A 430 8.61 -5.22 -41.35
CA ALA A 430 9.34 -6.27 -42.05
C ALA A 430 8.40 -7.29 -42.75
N LEU A 431 7.20 -7.54 -42.20
CA LEU A 431 6.18 -8.38 -42.81
C LEU A 431 5.54 -7.73 -44.04
N LEU A 432 5.17 -6.45 -43.93
CA LEU A 432 4.62 -5.67 -45.02
C LEU A 432 5.64 -5.53 -46.17
N THR A 433 6.88 -5.15 -45.87
CA THR A 433 7.92 -4.98 -46.90
C THR A 433 8.30 -6.29 -47.61
N ALA A 434 8.37 -7.42 -46.90
CA ALA A 434 8.73 -8.70 -47.50
C ALA A 434 7.58 -9.37 -48.28
N HIS A 435 6.32 -9.21 -47.85
CA HIS A 435 5.17 -9.96 -48.40
C HIS A 435 4.07 -9.09 -49.01
N ALA A 436 4.31 -7.79 -49.24
CA ALA A 436 3.34 -6.84 -49.83
C ALA A 436 2.57 -7.39 -51.03
N GLY A 437 3.29 -7.94 -52.03
CA GLY A 437 2.67 -8.46 -53.25
C GLY A 437 1.73 -9.65 -53.03
N HIS A 438 1.99 -10.48 -52.01
CA HIS A 438 1.06 -11.55 -51.63
C HIS A 438 -0.12 -11.00 -50.83
N LEU A 439 0.12 -10.11 -49.87
CA LEU A 439 -0.93 -9.49 -49.05
C LEU A 439 -1.95 -8.71 -49.90
N LEU A 440 -1.48 -7.96 -50.91
CA LEU A 440 -2.32 -7.26 -51.90
C LEU A 440 -3.18 -8.19 -52.76
N SER A 441 -2.84 -9.49 -52.83
CA SER A 441 -3.61 -10.49 -53.59
C SER A 441 -4.67 -11.23 -52.74
N GLN A 442 -4.67 -11.04 -51.41
CA GLN A 442 -5.64 -11.71 -50.53
C GLN A 442 -6.91 -10.87 -50.33
N PRO A 443 -8.12 -11.43 -50.55
CA PRO A 443 -9.36 -10.70 -50.31
C PRO A 443 -9.57 -10.35 -48.83
N ASP A 444 -9.11 -11.22 -47.92
CA ASP A 444 -9.34 -11.13 -46.47
C ASP A 444 -8.43 -10.08 -45.78
N LEU A 445 -7.68 -9.27 -46.54
CA LEU A 445 -6.68 -8.31 -46.04
C LEU A 445 -7.31 -7.31 -45.04
N VAL A 446 -8.55 -6.88 -45.30
CA VAL A 446 -9.29 -5.93 -44.45
C VAL A 446 -9.61 -6.54 -43.08
N GLU A 447 -9.98 -7.82 -43.02
CA GLU A 447 -10.25 -8.50 -41.74
C GLU A 447 -8.98 -8.74 -40.93
N LEU A 448 -7.86 -9.06 -41.61
CA LEU A 448 -6.58 -9.32 -40.97
C LEU A 448 -5.94 -8.03 -40.40
N PHE A 449 -6.05 -6.90 -41.09
CA PHE A 449 -5.40 -5.64 -40.69
C PHE A 449 -6.33 -4.61 -40.05
N GLY A 450 -7.66 -4.72 -40.16
CA GLY A 450 -8.62 -3.81 -39.51
C GLY A 450 -8.41 -3.61 -37.99
N PRO A 451 -8.13 -4.66 -37.20
CA PRO A 451 -7.76 -4.54 -35.78
C PRO A 451 -6.44 -3.80 -35.52
N ILE A 452 -5.53 -3.79 -36.50
CA ILE A 452 -4.25 -3.07 -36.43
C ILE A 452 -4.44 -1.60 -36.83
N LEU A 453 -5.21 -1.33 -37.89
CA LEU A 453 -5.52 0.01 -38.36
C LEU A 453 -6.27 0.83 -37.29
N SER A 454 -7.35 0.28 -36.74
CA SER A 454 -8.09 0.92 -35.64
C SER A 454 -7.23 1.15 -34.37
N LEU A 455 -6.22 0.31 -34.13
CA LEU A 455 -5.25 0.50 -33.06
C LEU A 455 -4.19 1.58 -33.39
N ILE A 456 -3.92 1.83 -34.67
CA ILE A 456 -3.09 2.95 -35.13
C ILE A 456 -3.88 4.26 -35.02
N ASP A 457 -5.14 4.29 -35.47
CA ASP A 457 -6.00 5.49 -35.40
C ASP A 457 -6.24 5.97 -33.96
N THR A 458 -6.47 5.03 -33.04
CA THR A 458 -6.59 5.34 -31.60
C THR A 458 -5.27 5.80 -30.98
N LYS A 459 -4.11 5.35 -31.47
CA LYS A 459 -2.80 5.88 -31.05
C LYS A 459 -2.50 7.25 -31.66
N LEU A 460 -2.92 7.49 -32.91
CA LEU A 460 -2.71 8.74 -33.65
C LEU A 460 -3.56 9.89 -33.08
N THR A 461 -4.83 9.64 -32.78
CA THR A 461 -5.69 10.63 -32.09
C THR A 461 -5.09 11.06 -30.74
N LEU A 462 -4.65 10.12 -29.92
CA LEU A 462 -4.01 10.39 -28.62
C LEU A 462 -2.66 11.12 -28.72
N LEU A 463 -1.92 10.98 -29.84
CA LEU A 463 -0.65 11.67 -30.07
C LEU A 463 -0.79 13.19 -29.94
N THR A 464 -1.92 13.76 -30.37
CA THR A 464 -2.20 15.20 -30.37
C THR A 464 -2.41 15.79 -28.97
N GLU A 465 -2.89 15.01 -28.01
CA GLU A 465 -3.00 15.43 -26.61
C GLU A 465 -1.72 15.12 -25.82
N LEU A 466 -1.04 14.01 -26.17
CA LEU A 466 0.22 13.64 -25.54
C LEU A 466 1.37 14.60 -25.92
N SER A 467 1.37 15.18 -27.13
CA SER A 467 2.32 16.24 -27.51
C SER A 467 2.08 17.54 -26.73
N LYS A 468 0.82 17.96 -26.56
CA LYS A 468 0.44 19.11 -25.70
C LYS A 468 0.87 18.87 -24.25
N LEU A 469 0.68 17.65 -23.73
CA LEU A 469 1.13 17.28 -22.40
C LEU A 469 2.66 17.31 -22.29
N LYS A 470 3.40 16.75 -23.26
CA LYS A 470 4.87 16.83 -23.30
C LYS A 470 5.35 18.28 -23.28
N GLY A 471 4.74 19.17 -24.08
CA GLY A 471 5.06 20.60 -24.08
C GLY A 471 4.84 21.26 -22.71
N ARG A 472 3.68 21.02 -22.08
CA ARG A 472 3.38 21.54 -20.73
C ARG A 472 4.34 21.01 -19.66
N VAL A 473 4.67 19.72 -19.69
CA VAL A 473 5.67 19.13 -18.78
C VAL A 473 7.03 19.75 -19.01
N SER A 474 7.46 19.93 -20.26
CA SER A 474 8.75 20.55 -20.61
C SER A 474 8.86 22.00 -20.10
N LEU A 475 7.77 22.77 -20.18
CA LEU A 475 7.70 24.12 -19.63
C LEU A 475 7.80 24.11 -18.10
N ILE A 476 7.07 23.21 -17.42
CA ILE A 476 7.12 23.09 -15.95
C ILE A 476 8.51 22.63 -15.49
N THR A 477 9.16 21.68 -16.18
CA THR A 477 10.52 21.26 -15.83
C THR A 477 11.55 22.36 -16.08
N GLY A 478 11.40 23.16 -17.14
CA GLY A 478 12.26 24.32 -17.40
C GLY A 478 12.08 25.44 -16.38
N GLN A 479 10.85 25.70 -15.95
CA GLN A 479 10.57 26.62 -14.85
C GLN A 479 11.17 26.11 -13.53
N ILE A 480 11.07 24.81 -13.24
CA ILE A 480 11.68 24.23 -12.04
C ILE A 480 13.21 24.39 -12.09
N SER A 481 13.88 24.06 -13.20
CA SER A 481 15.34 24.24 -13.29
C SER A 481 15.74 25.71 -13.16
N GLN A 482 15.02 26.64 -13.79
CA GLN A 482 15.26 28.08 -13.64
C GLN A 482 15.09 28.53 -12.17
N THR A 483 14.04 28.11 -11.47
CA THR A 483 13.88 28.45 -10.04
C THR A 483 14.93 27.80 -9.13
N MET A 484 15.59 26.72 -9.56
CA MET A 484 16.72 26.14 -8.82
C MET A 484 18.02 26.89 -9.13
N GLU A 485 18.25 27.33 -10.37
CA GLU A 485 19.35 28.22 -10.74
C GLU A 485 19.25 29.60 -10.06
N GLU A 486 18.03 30.12 -9.88
CA GLU A 486 17.76 31.33 -9.08
C GLU A 486 18.01 31.09 -7.58
N HIS A 487 17.55 29.96 -7.03
CA HIS A 487 17.78 29.63 -5.62
C HIS A 487 19.26 29.35 -5.29
N ASP A 488 20.03 28.77 -6.21
CA ASP A 488 21.48 28.60 -6.05
C ASP A 488 22.21 29.96 -6.12
N LYS A 489 21.75 30.90 -6.97
CA LYS A 489 22.26 32.29 -6.97
C LYS A 489 21.98 33.00 -5.64
N ASP A 490 20.75 32.95 -5.14
CA ASP A 490 20.37 33.48 -3.82
C ASP A 490 21.24 32.89 -2.70
N LEU A 491 21.60 31.60 -2.77
CA LEU A 491 22.51 30.96 -1.82
C LEU A 491 23.95 31.47 -1.93
N THR A 492 24.44 31.79 -3.14
CA THR A 492 25.76 32.39 -3.33
C THR A 492 25.84 33.87 -2.92
N GLU A 493 24.84 34.70 -3.26
CA GLU A 493 24.86 36.13 -2.94
C GLU A 493 24.67 36.41 -1.43
N ASN A 494 23.87 35.60 -0.73
CA ASN A 494 23.69 35.75 0.72
C ASN A 494 24.87 35.19 1.55
N CYS A 495 25.90 34.64 0.92
CA CYS A 495 27.09 34.14 1.60
C CYS A 495 28.07 35.29 1.94
N LEU A 496 27.68 36.14 2.90
CA LEU A 496 28.47 37.26 3.41
C LEU A 496 29.74 36.77 4.15
N VAL A 497 30.79 36.48 3.38
CA VAL A 497 32.11 36.11 3.91
C VAL A 497 32.80 37.35 4.47
N TYR A 498 32.78 37.48 5.80
CA TYR A 498 33.66 38.41 6.50
C TYR A 498 35.12 37.92 6.40
N GLN A 499 35.90 38.53 5.51
CA GLN A 499 37.35 38.48 5.55
C GLN A 499 37.88 39.62 6.42
N ASP A 500 38.11 39.32 7.70
CA ASP A 500 39.02 40.13 8.52
C ASP A 500 40.46 39.84 8.05
N THR A 501 41.08 40.78 7.34
CA THR A 501 42.51 40.72 6.97
C THR A 501 43.21 42.04 7.29
N ASP A 502 44.15 41.98 8.23
CA ASP A 502 45.00 43.10 8.61
C ASP A 502 45.98 43.54 7.51
N SER A 503 46.18 44.86 7.41
CA SER A 503 47.49 45.54 7.23
C SER A 503 48.57 44.93 6.30
N SER A 504 48.72 45.51 5.10
CA SER A 504 50.00 46.14 4.66
C SER A 504 49.82 47.02 3.40
N ASP A 505 50.76 47.94 3.18
CA ASP A 505 50.75 48.98 2.13
C ASP A 505 51.26 48.53 0.73
N GLU A 506 51.35 49.52 -0.18
CA GLU A 506 51.92 49.53 -1.56
C GLU A 506 51.06 48.93 -2.69
N GLU A 507 51.07 49.43 -3.94
CA GLU A 507 51.35 50.77 -4.53
C GLU A 507 50.82 50.73 -5.99
N GLY A 508 50.45 51.87 -6.59
CA GLY A 508 50.14 51.99 -8.03
C GLY A 508 48.72 52.48 -8.34
N GLY A 509 48.57 53.36 -9.33
CA GLY A 509 47.29 53.96 -9.74
C GLY A 509 47.12 54.02 -11.26
N ILE A 510 46.53 55.12 -11.75
CA ILE A 510 46.15 55.46 -13.14
C ILE A 510 44.69 55.10 -13.51
N GLU A 511 43.84 56.12 -13.34
CA GLU A 511 42.96 56.75 -14.36
C GLU A 511 41.97 55.91 -15.22
N ASP A 512 40.69 56.28 -15.05
CA ASP A 512 39.72 56.74 -16.08
C ASP A 512 38.73 55.82 -16.84
N GLU A 513 37.48 56.31 -16.79
CA GLU A 513 36.41 56.43 -17.82
C GLU A 513 35.89 55.22 -18.64
N ASP A 514 34.71 54.75 -18.23
CA ASP A 514 33.40 54.88 -18.93
C ASP A 514 33.02 54.08 -20.21
N LEU A 515 31.69 53.97 -20.40
CA LEU A 515 30.90 53.60 -21.60
C LEU A 515 30.81 52.15 -22.13
N GLU A 516 29.60 51.59 -21.91
CA GLU A 516 28.63 51.03 -22.88
C GLU A 516 29.01 50.34 -24.22
N SER A 517 28.16 49.37 -24.57
CA SER A 517 27.58 49.08 -25.91
C SER A 517 28.02 47.86 -26.74
N GLU A 518 27.08 46.90 -26.81
CA GLU A 518 26.50 46.30 -28.03
C GLU A 518 27.27 45.33 -28.97
N SER A 519 26.44 44.63 -29.76
CA SER A 519 26.73 43.77 -30.93
C SER A 519 27.28 42.36 -30.66
N ASN A 520 26.87 41.29 -31.37
CA ASN A 520 25.87 41.23 -32.45
C ASN A 520 25.16 39.87 -32.52
N GLU A 521 23.89 39.87 -32.95
CA GLU A 521 23.22 38.69 -33.51
C GLU A 521 23.65 38.51 -34.98
N ASN A 522 23.78 37.26 -35.47
CA ASN A 522 23.47 36.94 -36.88
C ASN A 522 23.46 35.42 -37.17
N TRP A 523 22.29 34.95 -37.64
CA TRP A 523 21.96 33.86 -38.58
C TRP A 523 22.87 32.62 -38.79
N GLU A 524 22.23 31.45 -38.71
CA GLU A 524 21.94 30.47 -39.80
C GLU A 524 22.92 30.40 -41.01
N GLU A 525 23.16 29.25 -41.66
CA GLU A 525 22.29 28.06 -41.80
C GLU A 525 23.09 26.74 -42.00
N MET A 526 22.35 25.63 -41.98
CA MET A 526 22.69 24.23 -42.25
C MET A 526 23.75 23.94 -43.32
N SER A 527 24.59 22.93 -43.08
CA SER A 527 24.97 21.95 -44.12
C SER A 527 25.23 20.57 -43.50
N ILE A 528 25.01 19.52 -44.28
CA ILE A 528 25.22 18.10 -43.91
C ILE A 528 26.25 17.55 -44.89
N GLU A 529 27.26 16.83 -44.41
CA GLU A 529 27.74 15.60 -45.06
C GLU A 529 28.60 14.74 -44.11
N GLU A 530 28.86 13.51 -44.54
CA GLU A 530 29.34 12.40 -43.72
C GLU A 530 30.88 12.36 -43.63
N ASN A 531 31.44 11.71 -42.61
CA ASN A 531 32.12 10.41 -42.78
C ASN A 531 32.69 9.78 -41.49
N GLU A 532 32.88 8.46 -41.60
CA GLU A 532 33.53 7.47 -40.73
C GLU A 532 35.08 7.63 -40.72
N ASP A 533 35.88 7.11 -39.78
CA ASP A 533 35.63 6.66 -38.38
C ASP A 533 36.77 7.20 -37.46
N GLU A 534 37.71 6.51 -36.77
CA GLU A 534 38.00 5.09 -36.46
C GLU A 534 38.77 5.01 -35.08
N GLN A 535 39.50 3.92 -34.84
CA GLN A 535 40.33 3.52 -33.68
C GLN A 535 41.44 4.50 -33.24
N ASP A 536 42.02 4.45 -32.02
CA ASP A 536 41.75 3.55 -30.85
C ASP A 536 41.75 4.36 -29.50
N ASP A 537 42.40 4.08 -28.35
CA ASP A 537 43.38 3.07 -27.91
C ASP A 537 43.32 2.80 -26.38
N GLN A 538 44.16 1.87 -25.93
CA GLN A 538 44.37 1.34 -24.57
C GLN A 538 45.00 2.38 -23.60
N ASP A 539 44.90 2.31 -22.27
CA ASP A 539 45.51 1.31 -21.36
C ASP A 539 44.89 1.41 -19.93
N GLN A 540 44.76 0.35 -19.10
CA GLN A 540 45.73 -0.17 -18.10
C GLN A 540 46.29 0.86 -17.10
N GLN A 541 46.40 0.66 -15.77
CA GLN A 541 46.21 -0.45 -14.78
C GLN A 541 45.59 0.19 -13.48
N SER A 542 45.31 -0.43 -12.31
CA SER A 542 45.83 -1.63 -11.61
C SER A 542 44.88 -2.16 -10.50
N ASN A 543 45.15 -3.40 -10.05
CA ASN A 543 45.11 -4.03 -8.71
C ASN A 543 44.86 -3.12 -7.45
N GLU A 544 44.47 -3.63 -6.25
CA GLU A 544 44.87 -4.92 -5.63
C GLU A 544 43.92 -5.46 -4.51
N ASP A 545 44.07 -6.74 -4.15
CA ASP A 545 43.36 -7.49 -3.08
C ASP A 545 44.01 -7.37 -1.69
N ILE A 546 43.25 -7.58 -0.59
CA ILE A 546 43.70 -8.28 0.65
C ILE A 546 42.54 -8.61 1.65
N ARG A 547 42.67 -9.59 2.57
CA ARG A 547 42.41 -11.04 2.37
C ARG A 547 42.59 -11.85 3.68
N SER A 548 41.55 -11.99 4.53
CA SER A 548 41.52 -12.89 5.72
C SER A 548 40.07 -13.18 6.17
N THR A 549 39.56 -14.41 6.39
CA THR A 549 39.95 -15.53 7.30
C THR A 549 39.91 -15.14 8.79
N ASN A 550 39.37 -15.93 9.73
CA ASN A 550 38.90 -17.33 9.75
C ASN A 550 37.77 -17.49 10.83
N SER A 551 37.17 -18.64 11.19
CA SER A 551 37.33 -20.08 10.89
C SER A 551 36.05 -20.85 11.30
N THR A 552 35.88 -22.10 10.85
CA THR A 552 34.92 -23.10 11.39
C THR A 552 35.56 -23.96 12.48
N VAL A 553 34.74 -24.54 13.37
CA VAL A 553 35.09 -25.65 14.29
C VAL A 553 33.88 -26.58 14.40
N ASP A 554 34.14 -27.89 14.50
CA ASP A 554 33.17 -28.98 14.57
C ASP A 554 32.60 -29.19 15.99
N ASP A 555 31.58 -30.05 16.12
CA ASP A 555 31.38 -30.95 17.28
C ASP A 555 30.29 -31.99 16.93
N ASP A 556 30.67 -33.27 16.86
CA ASP A 556 29.79 -34.45 16.80
C ASP A 556 30.05 -35.28 18.07
N GLU A 557 29.05 -35.49 18.93
CA GLU A 557 29.06 -36.55 19.95
C GLU A 557 27.70 -37.27 20.01
N GLU A 558 27.75 -38.60 20.12
CA GLU A 558 26.58 -39.46 20.34
C GLU A 558 26.28 -39.56 21.85
N GLU A 559 25.00 -39.67 22.25
CA GLU A 559 24.70 -40.53 23.41
C GLU A 559 23.31 -41.21 23.39
N SER A 560 23.36 -42.54 23.28
CA SER A 560 22.46 -43.57 23.84
C SER A 560 20.93 -43.53 23.64
N ILE A 561 20.41 -44.66 23.12
CA ILE A 561 19.12 -45.23 23.50
C ILE A 561 19.35 -46.71 23.83
N SER A 562 19.14 -47.13 25.09
CA SER A 562 18.61 -48.45 25.53
C SER A 562 19.02 -48.81 26.96
N SER A 563 18.23 -49.69 27.60
CA SER A 563 18.31 -50.18 28.99
C SER A 563 17.59 -49.31 30.02
#